data_AF-A0A842WM90-F1
#
_entry.id   AF-A0A842WM90-F1
#
_cell.length_a   1.000
_cell.length_b   1.000
_cell.length_c   1.000
_cell.angle_alpha   90.00
_cell.angle_beta   90.00
_cell.angle_gamma   90.00
#
_symmetry.space_group_name_H-M   'P 1'
#
loop_
_entity.id
_entity.type
_entity.pdbx_description
1 polymer ?
#
loop_
_entity_poly.entity_id
_entity_poly.type
_entity_poly.pdbx_seq_one_letter_code
_entity_poly.pdbx_strand_id
1 'polypeptide(L)'
;MEQTRQYGYLTNHMENLPNPEVSGSVILAVAMPVIIFSILSLGFSIVMLIYAVLTIRSLSGKSSREESKVSHEKVLIPESIAKEITSKNIMSFLESLLTEDEVRIIIALAKAIVTDRKKEVNDDQIGLRNKYQISTESNVEQRVIYSKAGPIDRLVEVGIIMKIGAEKQTGGQKYLYVLSKDNSITAPLIEIFDSREEVQE
;
A
#
# COMPACT_ATOMS: atom_id res chain seq x y z
N MET A 1 26.01 81.02 -60.65
CA MET A 1 26.03 80.15 -61.85
C MET A 1 27.44 79.60 -61.92
N GLU A 2 27.75 78.61 -61.08
CA GLU A 2 27.52 77.16 -61.26
C GLU A 2 28.58 76.51 -62.14
N GLN A 3 28.99 75.31 -61.70
CA GLN A 3 29.84 74.30 -62.35
C GLN A 3 31.35 74.44 -62.07
N THR A 4 32.07 73.44 -61.54
CA THR A 4 31.77 72.16 -60.88
C THR A 4 33.13 71.72 -60.30
N ARG A 5 33.19 71.40 -59.01
CA ARG A 5 34.41 70.87 -58.37
C ARG A 5 34.60 69.42 -58.83
N GLN A 6 35.68 69.12 -59.54
CA GLN A 6 36.16 67.76 -59.73
C GLN A 6 36.95 67.32 -58.50
N TYR A 7 36.38 66.34 -57.79
CA TYR A 7 37.02 65.60 -56.71
C TYR A 7 37.98 64.56 -57.32
N GLY A 8 39.25 64.65 -56.95
CA GLY A 8 40.28 63.65 -57.22
C GLY A 8 40.77 63.00 -55.92
N TYR A 9 40.25 61.80 -55.66
CA TYR A 9 40.93 60.62 -55.09
C TYR A 9 42.25 60.80 -54.31
N LEU A 10 42.25 60.42 -53.02
CA LEU A 10 42.97 59.26 -52.47
C LEU A 10 43.11 59.36 -50.94
N THR A 11 42.19 58.72 -50.22
CA THR A 11 42.40 58.23 -48.84
C THR A 11 42.70 56.73 -48.91
N ASN A 12 43.98 56.38 -48.87
CA ASN A 12 44.50 55.08 -48.40
C ASN A 12 44.96 55.33 -46.95
N HIS A 13 44.81 54.49 -45.93
CA HIS A 13 44.53 53.06 -45.79
C HIS A 13 43.74 52.89 -44.49
N MET A 14 42.61 52.18 -44.54
CA MET A 14 42.01 51.61 -43.33
C MET A 14 42.22 50.09 -43.46
N GLU A 15 42.99 49.53 -42.54
CA GLU A 15 43.23 48.09 -42.42
C GLU A 15 41.89 47.37 -42.22
N ASN A 16 41.43 46.67 -43.27
CA ASN A 16 40.37 45.68 -43.12
C ASN A 16 41.02 44.38 -42.62
N LEU A 17 40.95 44.16 -41.31
CA LEU A 17 40.98 42.81 -40.75
C LEU A 17 39.79 42.02 -41.33
N PRO A 18 39.97 40.77 -41.80
CA PRO A 18 38.85 39.97 -42.23
C PRO A 18 37.98 39.63 -41.01
N ASN A 19 36.75 40.14 -41.03
CA ASN A 19 35.69 39.69 -40.14
C ASN A 19 35.43 38.21 -40.45
N PRO A 20 35.61 37.26 -39.50
CA PRO A 20 35.27 35.88 -39.77
C PRO A 20 33.75 35.81 -39.91
N GLU A 21 33.26 35.65 -41.13
CA GLU A 21 31.91 35.18 -41.38
C GLU A 21 31.80 33.80 -40.71
N VAL A 22 31.29 33.79 -39.47
CA VAL A 22 30.90 32.56 -38.79
C VAL A 22 29.72 32.02 -39.57
N SER A 23 30.03 31.21 -40.57
CA SER A 23 29.05 30.54 -41.41
C SER A 23 28.08 29.79 -40.51
N GLY A 24 26.80 30.18 -40.52
CA GLY A 24 25.75 29.55 -39.72
C GLY A 24 25.64 28.03 -39.94
N SER A 25 26.24 27.51 -41.00
CA SER A 25 26.42 26.08 -41.27
C SER A 25 27.27 25.36 -40.22
N VAL A 26 28.30 26.00 -39.66
CA VAL A 26 29.20 25.40 -38.66
C VAL A 26 28.53 25.32 -37.30
N ILE A 27 27.77 26.35 -36.91
CA ILE A 27 26.99 26.34 -35.66
C ILE A 27 25.91 25.25 -35.70
N LEU A 28 25.22 25.11 -36.84
CA LEU A 28 24.21 24.05 -37.02
C LEU A 28 24.83 22.65 -37.01
N ALA A 29 26.00 22.47 -37.63
CA ALA A 29 26.72 21.19 -37.68
C ALA A 29 27.24 20.72 -36.31
N VAL A 30 27.55 21.66 -35.40
CA VAL A 30 27.98 21.35 -34.02
C VAL A 30 26.78 21.22 -33.07
N ALA A 31 25.71 21.99 -33.28
CA ALA A 31 24.51 21.94 -32.43
C ALA A 31 23.64 20.70 -32.70
N MET A 32 23.55 20.23 -33.95
CA MET A 32 22.74 19.06 -34.33
C MET A 32 23.13 17.78 -33.55
N PRO A 33 24.42 17.38 -33.46
CA PRO A 33 24.83 16.24 -32.64
C PRO A 33 24.47 16.37 -31.16
N VAL A 34 24.59 17.58 -30.59
CA VAL A 34 24.28 17.84 -29.18
C VAL A 34 22.77 17.73 -28.91
N ILE A 35 21.95 18.26 -29.82
CA ILE A 35 20.49 18.16 -29.75
C ILE A 35 20.05 16.70 -29.90
N ILE A 36 20.61 15.96 -30.86
CA ILE A 36 20.34 14.54 -31.06
C ILE A 36 20.74 13.72 -29.83
N PHE A 37 21.93 13.96 -29.27
CA PHE A 37 22.40 13.30 -28.06
C PHE A 37 21.49 13.59 -26.86
N SER A 38 20.99 14.83 -26.73
CA SER A 38 20.07 15.22 -25.66
C SER A 38 18.70 14.55 -25.78
N ILE A 39 18.17 14.43 -27.00
CA ILE A 39 16.91 13.73 -27.26
C ILE A 39 17.06 12.23 -26.98
N LEU A 40 18.18 11.63 -27.40
CA LEU A 40 18.48 10.22 -27.13
C LEU A 40 18.69 9.97 -25.63
N SER A 41 19.38 10.85 -24.90
CA SER A 41 19.55 10.72 -23.45
C SER A 41 18.23 10.85 -22.70
N LEU A 42 17.35 11.75 -23.15
CA LEU A 42 16.01 11.91 -22.59
C LEU A 42 15.16 10.65 -22.83
N GLY A 43 15.20 10.10 -24.05
CA GLY A 43 14.53 8.84 -24.39
C GLY A 43 15.03 7.67 -23.54
N PHE A 44 16.34 7.55 -23.37
CA PHE A 44 16.95 6.52 -22.52
C PHE A 44 16.54 6.68 -21.05
N SER A 45 16.48 7.91 -20.54
CA SER A 45 16.02 8.19 -19.17
C SER A 45 14.55 7.82 -18.97
N ILE A 46 13.68 8.06 -19.95
CA ILE A 46 12.26 7.67 -19.88
C ILE A 46 12.13 6.14 -19.89
N VAL A 47 12.87 5.45 -20.76
CA VAL A 47 12.87 3.98 -20.81
C VAL A 47 13.40 3.38 -19.51
N MET A 48 14.48 3.95 -18.94
CA MET A 48 15.01 3.53 -17.64
C MET A 48 14.04 3.81 -16.49
N LEU A 49 13.31 4.93 -16.51
CA LEU A 49 12.27 5.23 -15.52
C LEU A 49 11.13 4.22 -15.61
N ILE A 50 10.64 3.91 -16.82
CA ILE A 50 9.60 2.89 -17.03
C ILE A 50 10.11 1.52 -16.57
N TYR A 51 11.35 1.16 -16.91
CA TYR A 51 11.97 -0.09 -16.47
C TYR A 51 12.11 -0.16 -14.94
N ALA A 52 12.52 0.93 -14.28
CA ALA A 52 12.58 1.03 -12.82
C ALA A 52 11.19 0.88 -12.18
N VAL A 53 10.17 1.54 -12.74
CA VAL A 53 8.78 1.41 -12.26
C VAL A 53 8.25 -0.02 -12.46
N LEU A 54 8.56 -0.65 -13.59
CA LEU A 54 8.16 -2.04 -13.88
C LEU A 54 8.91 -3.04 -13.00
N THR A 55 10.20 -2.83 -12.73
CA THR A 55 10.99 -3.68 -11.83
C THR A 55 10.58 -3.51 -10.37
N ILE A 56 10.28 -2.30 -9.90
CA ILE A 56 9.73 -2.06 -8.55
C ILE A 56 8.36 -2.74 -8.42
N ARG A 57 7.47 -2.62 -9.41
CA ARG A 57 6.18 -3.34 -9.40
C ARG A 57 6.36 -4.86 -9.50
N SER A 58 7.34 -5.33 -10.26
CA SER A 58 7.68 -6.75 -10.41
C SER A 58 8.32 -7.31 -9.15
N LEU A 59 9.15 -6.57 -8.42
CA LEU A 59 9.73 -6.95 -7.12
C LEU A 59 8.67 -6.93 -6.01
N SER A 60 7.78 -5.93 -5.97
CA SER A 60 6.59 -5.97 -5.11
C SER A 60 5.58 -7.06 -5.47
N GLY A 61 5.61 -7.58 -6.71
CA GLY A 61 4.79 -8.70 -7.16
C GLY A 61 5.44 -10.08 -6.97
N LYS A 62 6.77 -10.18 -7.12
CA LYS A 62 7.55 -11.43 -7.08
C LYS A 62 8.13 -11.77 -5.70
N SER A 63 8.10 -10.86 -4.73
CA SER A 63 8.35 -11.18 -3.32
C SER A 63 7.22 -12.01 -2.67
N SER A 64 6.44 -12.76 -3.46
CA SER A 64 5.39 -13.67 -3.00
C SER A 64 5.71 -15.14 -3.29
N ARG A 65 6.96 -15.45 -3.65
CA ARG A 65 7.41 -16.84 -3.83
C ARG A 65 8.83 -17.07 -3.30
N GLU A 66 9.04 -16.69 -2.06
CA GLU A 66 9.88 -17.48 -1.14
C GLU A 66 9.07 -17.64 0.13
N GLU A 67 8.94 -18.89 0.57
CA GLU A 67 8.44 -19.28 1.89
C GLU A 67 9.41 -18.79 2.96
N SER A 68 9.51 -17.46 3.11
CA SER A 68 10.05 -16.90 4.33
C SER A 68 9.00 -17.15 5.40
N LYS A 69 9.26 -18.16 6.24
CA LYS A 69 8.87 -18.16 7.65
C LYS A 69 9.33 -16.82 8.24
N VAL A 70 8.59 -15.75 7.99
CA VAL A 70 8.70 -14.53 8.76
C VAL A 70 8.15 -14.93 10.11
N SER A 71 9.08 -15.23 11.02
CA SER A 71 8.85 -15.06 12.44
C SER A 71 8.41 -13.61 12.59
N HIS A 72 7.10 -13.39 12.50
CA HIS A 72 6.49 -12.18 13.01
C HIS A 72 6.76 -12.27 14.51
N GLU A 73 7.74 -11.51 14.94
CA GLU A 73 7.82 -11.03 16.31
C GLU A 73 6.48 -10.32 16.53
N LYS A 74 5.49 -11.10 17.01
CA LYS A 74 4.19 -10.61 17.43
C LYS A 74 4.52 -9.46 18.37
N VAL A 75 4.03 -8.26 18.08
CA VAL A 75 3.93 -7.22 19.10
C VAL A 75 2.91 -7.76 20.09
N LEU A 76 3.42 -8.57 21.01
CA LEU A 76 2.68 -9.22 22.06
C LEU A 76 2.17 -8.10 22.95
N ILE A 77 0.86 -8.07 23.17
CA ILE A 77 0.31 -7.48 24.38
C ILE A 77 1.24 -7.95 25.51
N PRO A 78 1.90 -7.04 26.26
CA PRO A 78 2.86 -7.43 27.29
C PRO A 78 2.26 -8.53 28.17
N GLU A 79 3.00 -9.62 28.41
CA GLU A 79 2.45 -10.78 29.15
C GLU A 79 1.86 -10.39 30.51
N SER A 80 2.36 -9.30 31.11
CA SER A 80 1.82 -8.71 32.34
C SER A 80 0.37 -8.24 32.19
N ILE A 81 0.01 -7.67 31.05
CA ILE A 81 -1.35 -7.21 30.75
C ILE A 81 -2.21 -8.39 30.30
N ALA A 82 -1.67 -9.30 29.51
CA ALA A 82 -2.39 -10.48 29.02
C ALA A 82 -2.92 -11.38 30.16
N LYS A 83 -2.20 -11.47 31.28
CA LYS A 83 -2.63 -12.24 32.47
C LYS A 83 -3.80 -11.62 33.23
N GLU A 84 -4.04 -10.32 33.08
CA GLU A 84 -5.14 -9.62 33.75
C GLU A 84 -6.42 -9.59 32.90
N ILE A 85 -6.36 -10.03 31.65
CA ILE A 85 -7.52 -10.07 30.74
C ILE A 85 -8.41 -11.25 31.11
N THR A 86 -9.64 -10.95 31.50
CA THR A 86 -10.69 -11.90 31.88
C THR A 86 -11.98 -11.59 31.12
N SER A 87 -12.93 -12.51 31.14
CA SER A 87 -14.27 -12.30 30.57
C SER A 87 -15.03 -11.12 31.21
N LYS A 88 -14.61 -10.62 32.38
CA LYS A 88 -15.25 -9.49 33.07
C LYS A 88 -14.78 -8.11 32.60
N ASN A 89 -13.53 -8.01 32.13
CA ASN A 89 -12.90 -6.71 31.81
C ASN A 89 -12.48 -6.56 30.35
N ILE A 90 -12.50 -7.64 29.56
CA ILE A 90 -12.02 -7.62 28.16
C ILE A 90 -12.72 -6.56 27.29
N MET A 91 -14.02 -6.29 27.48
CA MET A 91 -14.71 -5.28 26.68
C MET A 91 -14.17 -3.87 26.96
N SER A 92 -14.04 -3.50 28.24
CA SER A 92 -13.45 -2.23 28.65
C SER A 92 -11.97 -2.12 28.22
N PHE A 93 -11.24 -3.23 28.27
CA PHE A 93 -9.86 -3.29 27.79
C PHE A 93 -9.76 -2.99 26.29
N LEU A 94 -10.60 -3.64 25.46
CA LEU A 94 -10.61 -3.42 24.02
C LEU A 94 -11.01 -1.98 23.67
N GLU A 95 -12.03 -1.44 24.33
CA GLU A 95 -12.47 -0.05 24.13
C GLU A 95 -11.40 0.99 24.52
N SER A 96 -10.49 0.64 25.44
CA SER A 96 -9.40 1.53 25.86
C SER A 96 -8.21 1.57 24.89
N LEU A 97 -8.04 0.53 24.07
CA LEU A 97 -6.86 0.36 23.21
C LEU A 97 -7.17 0.46 21.72
N LEU A 98 -8.39 0.12 21.33
CA LEU A 98 -8.79 -0.02 19.93
C LEU A 98 -9.87 1.00 19.58
N THR A 99 -9.94 1.31 18.31
CA THR A 99 -11.03 2.14 17.76
C THR A 99 -12.36 1.38 17.80
N GLU A 100 -13.47 2.12 17.80
CA GLU A 100 -14.82 1.53 17.80
C GLU A 100 -15.01 0.51 16.66
N ASP A 101 -14.56 0.83 15.44
CA ASP A 101 -14.66 -0.06 14.29
C ASP A 101 -13.86 -1.36 14.50
N GLU A 102 -12.68 -1.29 15.10
CA GLU A 102 -11.84 -2.46 15.39
C GLU A 102 -12.49 -3.35 16.43
N VAL A 103 -13.04 -2.77 17.50
CA VAL A 103 -13.78 -3.49 18.53
C VAL A 103 -14.99 -4.20 17.91
N ARG A 104 -15.74 -3.52 17.05
CA ARG A 104 -16.90 -4.09 16.35
C ARG A 104 -16.52 -5.26 15.43
N ILE A 105 -15.39 -5.17 14.73
CA ILE A 105 -14.86 -6.27 13.90
C ILE A 105 -14.48 -7.47 14.77
N ILE A 106 -13.77 -7.25 15.87
CA ILE A 106 -13.37 -8.32 16.81
C ILE A 106 -14.60 -9.03 17.37
N ILE A 107 -15.61 -8.28 17.80
CA ILE A 107 -16.87 -8.82 18.31
C ILE A 107 -17.59 -9.64 17.24
N ALA A 108 -17.67 -9.15 16.00
CA ALA A 108 -18.30 -9.88 14.90
C ALA A 108 -17.61 -11.23 14.65
N LEU A 109 -16.27 -11.25 14.63
CA LEU A 109 -15.52 -12.50 14.46
C LEU A 109 -15.66 -13.45 15.65
N ALA A 110 -15.75 -12.94 16.88
CA ALA A 110 -16.01 -13.77 18.06
C ALA A 110 -17.39 -14.43 17.98
N LYS A 111 -18.42 -13.66 17.63
CA LYS A 111 -19.78 -14.18 17.42
C LYS A 111 -19.86 -15.20 16.28
N ALA A 112 -19.11 -14.97 15.20
CA ALA A 112 -19.00 -15.91 14.09
C ALA A 112 -18.49 -17.28 14.56
N ILE A 113 -17.47 -17.33 15.43
CA ILE A 113 -16.95 -18.59 15.98
C ILE A 113 -18.02 -19.32 16.78
N VAL A 114 -18.73 -18.63 17.67
CA VAL A 114 -19.81 -19.21 18.49
C VAL A 114 -20.92 -19.75 17.60
N THR A 115 -21.34 -18.96 16.60
CA THR A 115 -22.41 -19.34 15.66
C THR A 115 -22.02 -20.56 14.83
N ASP A 116 -20.79 -20.61 14.33
CA ASP A 116 -20.33 -21.70 13.45
C ASP A 116 -20.16 -23.02 14.24
N ARG A 117 -19.71 -22.96 15.51
CA ARG A 117 -19.64 -24.12 16.40
C ARG A 117 -20.99 -24.78 16.62
N LYS A 118 -22.06 -23.99 16.73
CA LYS A 118 -23.44 -24.50 16.90
C LYS A 118 -24.01 -25.12 15.63
N LYS A 119 -23.47 -24.76 14.45
CA LYS A 119 -23.99 -25.18 13.13
C LYS A 119 -23.32 -26.43 12.56
N GLU A 120 -22.50 -27.13 13.36
CA GLU A 120 -21.73 -28.31 12.92
C GLU A 120 -20.91 -28.06 11.64
N VAL A 121 -20.35 -26.85 11.51
CA VAL A 121 -19.44 -26.51 10.42
C VAL A 121 -18.12 -27.27 10.62
N ASN A 122 -17.45 -27.69 9.53
CA ASN A 122 -16.11 -28.27 9.60
C ASN A 122 -15.18 -27.39 10.47
N ASP A 123 -14.43 -28.01 11.38
CA ASP A 123 -13.54 -27.33 12.33
C ASP A 123 -12.56 -26.35 11.66
N ASP A 124 -12.13 -26.66 10.44
CA ASP A 124 -11.20 -25.87 9.64
C ASP A 124 -11.81 -24.57 9.10
N GLN A 125 -13.15 -24.43 9.13
CA GLN A 125 -13.88 -23.27 8.61
C GLN A 125 -14.49 -22.38 9.70
N ILE A 126 -14.41 -22.79 10.97
CA ILE A 126 -15.02 -22.07 12.09
C ILE A 126 -14.47 -20.65 12.19
N GLY A 127 -15.37 -19.66 12.16
CA GLY A 127 -15.04 -18.25 12.35
C GLY A 127 -14.31 -17.60 11.18
N LEU A 128 -14.09 -18.31 10.06
CA LEU A 128 -13.51 -17.71 8.86
C LEU A 128 -14.52 -16.76 8.22
N ARG A 129 -14.10 -15.51 8.00
CA ARG A 129 -14.92 -14.50 7.32
C ARG A 129 -14.09 -13.73 6.29
N ASN A 130 -14.68 -13.44 5.14
CA ASN A 130 -14.10 -12.52 4.17
C ASN A 130 -14.43 -11.06 4.53
N LYS A 131 -13.79 -10.09 3.86
CA LYS A 131 -14.03 -8.65 4.12
C LYS A 131 -15.49 -8.23 3.98
N TYR A 132 -16.23 -8.82 3.03
CA TYR A 132 -17.64 -8.51 2.83
C TYR A 132 -18.47 -8.99 4.03
N GLN A 133 -18.31 -10.24 4.45
CA GLN A 133 -19.00 -10.78 5.62
C GLN A 133 -18.69 -9.99 6.89
N ILE A 134 -17.41 -9.62 7.09
CA ILE A 134 -17.01 -8.79 8.23
C ILE A 134 -17.74 -7.46 8.22
N SER A 135 -17.82 -6.78 7.07
CA SER A 135 -18.55 -5.50 6.96
C SER A 135 -20.02 -5.66 7.33
N THR A 136 -20.68 -6.71 6.84
CA THR A 136 -22.09 -6.99 7.12
C THR A 136 -22.32 -7.33 8.60
N GLU A 137 -21.50 -8.20 9.18
CA GLU A 137 -21.68 -8.70 10.56
C GLU A 137 -21.26 -7.69 11.62
N SER A 138 -20.20 -6.90 11.37
CA SER A 138 -19.76 -5.83 12.27
C SER A 138 -20.55 -4.54 12.09
N ASN A 139 -21.27 -4.40 10.99
CA ASN A 139 -21.94 -3.18 10.54
C ASN A 139 -20.96 -1.97 10.42
N VAL A 140 -19.70 -2.27 10.10
CA VAL A 140 -18.68 -1.29 9.72
C VAL A 140 -18.75 -1.08 8.21
N GLU A 141 -18.70 0.17 7.77
CA GLU A 141 -18.85 0.52 6.36
C GLU A 141 -17.80 -0.17 5.47
N GLN A 142 -18.24 -0.68 4.32
CA GLN A 142 -17.34 -1.37 3.37
C GLN A 142 -16.15 -0.50 2.98
N ARG A 143 -16.33 0.80 2.74
CA ARG A 143 -15.21 1.70 2.39
C ARG A 143 -14.10 1.71 3.45
N VAL A 144 -14.45 1.54 4.73
CA VAL A 144 -13.51 1.48 5.85
C VAL A 144 -12.80 0.13 5.87
N ILE A 145 -13.55 -0.97 5.74
CA ILE A 145 -13.02 -2.34 5.72
C ILE A 145 -12.04 -2.59 4.56
N TYR A 146 -12.31 -1.99 3.40
CA TYR A 146 -11.48 -2.12 2.20
C TYR A 146 -10.38 -1.05 2.10
N SER A 147 -10.32 -0.11 3.05
CA SER A 147 -9.26 0.90 3.08
C SER A 147 -7.89 0.25 3.31
N LYS A 148 -6.87 0.81 2.67
CA LYS A 148 -5.47 0.43 2.87
C LYS A 148 -5.02 0.94 4.24
N ALA A 149 -4.36 0.10 5.04
CA ALA A 149 -4.04 0.41 6.45
C ALA A 149 -5.30 0.71 7.30
N GLY A 150 -6.43 0.13 6.88
CA GLY A 150 -7.69 0.16 7.60
C GLY A 150 -7.69 -0.70 8.85
N PRO A 151 -8.83 -0.78 9.56
CA PRO A 151 -8.92 -1.50 10.83
C PRO A 151 -8.56 -2.99 10.70
N ILE A 152 -8.91 -3.66 9.59
CA ILE A 152 -8.50 -5.06 9.36
C ILE A 152 -6.98 -5.19 9.26
N ASP A 153 -6.31 -4.32 8.50
CA ASP A 153 -4.87 -4.42 8.30
C ASP A 153 -4.13 -4.19 9.63
N ARG A 154 -4.58 -3.22 10.44
CA ARG A 154 -4.02 -2.96 11.78
C ARG A 154 -4.24 -4.12 12.74
N LEU A 155 -5.45 -4.70 12.76
CA LEU A 155 -5.76 -5.87 13.60
C LEU A 155 -4.95 -7.12 13.24
N VAL A 156 -4.57 -7.25 11.96
CA VAL A 156 -3.64 -8.29 11.51
C VAL A 156 -2.22 -7.97 11.97
N GLU A 157 -1.79 -6.71 11.88
CA GLU A 157 -0.46 -6.26 12.31
C GLU A 157 -0.22 -6.49 13.81
N VAL A 158 -1.22 -6.21 14.66
CA VAL A 158 -1.14 -6.48 16.11
C VAL A 158 -1.42 -7.94 16.48
N GLY A 159 -1.65 -8.82 15.49
CA GLY A 159 -1.83 -10.26 15.72
C GLY A 159 -3.12 -10.65 16.44
N ILE A 160 -4.13 -9.78 16.45
CA ILE A 160 -5.47 -10.09 16.97
C ILE A 160 -6.24 -10.93 15.96
N ILE A 161 -6.11 -10.61 14.67
CA ILE A 161 -6.73 -11.34 13.57
C ILE A 161 -5.63 -12.01 12.74
N MET A 162 -5.89 -13.24 12.28
CA MET A 162 -5.06 -13.92 11.30
C MET A 162 -5.66 -13.76 9.90
N LYS A 163 -4.80 -13.59 8.91
CA LYS A 163 -5.15 -13.54 7.49
C LYS A 163 -4.74 -14.85 6.81
N ILE A 164 -5.71 -15.54 6.23
CA ILE A 164 -5.56 -16.87 5.63
C ILE A 164 -5.86 -16.77 4.13
N GLY A 165 -5.13 -17.51 3.29
CA GLY A 165 -5.44 -17.60 1.86
C GLY A 165 -6.79 -18.30 1.65
N ALA A 166 -7.68 -17.69 0.87
CA ALA A 166 -8.93 -18.33 0.50
C ALA A 166 -8.67 -19.40 -0.58
N GLU A 167 -9.24 -20.58 -0.42
CA GLU A 167 -9.37 -21.50 -1.54
C GLU A 167 -10.28 -20.88 -2.60
N LYS A 168 -10.06 -21.21 -3.89
CA LYS A 168 -10.64 -20.53 -5.06
C LYS A 168 -12.19 -20.38 -5.08
N GLN A 169 -12.92 -20.96 -4.13
CA GLN A 169 -14.37 -21.01 -4.10
C GLN A 169 -15.06 -19.95 -3.22
N THR A 170 -14.34 -19.14 -2.42
CA THR A 170 -14.97 -18.19 -1.48
C THR A 170 -15.30 -16.83 -2.11
N GLY A 171 -16.14 -16.83 -3.15
CA GLY A 171 -16.73 -15.60 -3.71
C GLY A 171 -15.74 -14.63 -4.37
N GLY A 172 -14.63 -15.14 -4.91
CA GLY A 172 -13.61 -14.33 -5.60
C GLY A 172 -12.69 -13.53 -4.67
N GLN A 173 -12.83 -13.66 -3.35
CA GLN A 173 -11.95 -13.01 -2.38
C GLN A 173 -10.67 -13.83 -2.22
N LYS A 174 -9.52 -13.15 -2.16
CA LYS A 174 -8.20 -13.81 -2.05
C LYS A 174 -7.89 -14.28 -0.61
N TYR A 175 -8.53 -13.68 0.39
CA TYR A 175 -8.20 -13.91 1.79
C TYR A 175 -9.43 -14.01 2.68
N LEU A 176 -9.32 -14.85 3.71
CA LEU A 176 -10.22 -14.98 4.84
C LEU A 176 -9.52 -14.48 6.11
N TYR A 177 -10.31 -14.09 7.10
CA TYR A 177 -9.85 -13.52 8.35
C TYR A 177 -10.57 -14.20 9.51
N VAL A 178 -9.84 -14.43 10.60
CA VAL A 178 -10.35 -15.09 11.81
C VAL A 178 -9.61 -14.56 13.03
N LEU A 179 -10.23 -14.63 14.21
CA LEU A 179 -9.51 -14.34 15.45
C LEU A 179 -8.34 -15.31 15.63
N SER A 180 -7.20 -14.75 16.02
CA SER A 180 -5.99 -15.50 16.30
C SER A 180 -6.19 -16.38 17.54
N LYS A 181 -6.14 -17.71 17.37
CA LYS A 181 -6.26 -18.66 18.49
C LYS A 181 -5.18 -18.46 19.56
N ASP A 182 -4.03 -17.92 19.16
CA ASP A 182 -2.90 -17.67 20.03
C ASP A 182 -3.00 -16.35 20.80
N ASN A 183 -4.03 -15.53 20.54
CA ASN A 183 -4.17 -14.24 21.20
C ASN A 183 -4.90 -14.39 22.53
N SER A 184 -4.38 -13.75 23.58
CA SER A 184 -4.94 -13.81 24.94
C SER A 184 -6.36 -13.26 25.05
N ILE A 185 -6.83 -12.46 24.07
CA ILE A 185 -8.18 -11.90 24.09
C ILE A 185 -9.25 -12.87 23.56
N THR A 186 -8.87 -13.86 22.74
CA THR A 186 -9.82 -14.65 21.96
C THR A 186 -10.65 -15.58 22.83
N ALA A 187 -10.02 -16.32 23.76
CA ALA A 187 -10.74 -17.21 24.66
C ALA A 187 -11.70 -16.45 25.60
N PRO A 188 -11.29 -15.36 26.30
CA PRO A 188 -12.20 -14.55 27.11
C PRO A 188 -13.37 -13.94 26.33
N LEU A 189 -13.15 -13.52 25.07
CA LEU A 189 -14.23 -13.01 24.22
C LEU A 189 -15.26 -14.09 23.90
N ILE A 190 -14.81 -15.28 23.51
CA ILE A 190 -15.70 -16.39 23.19
C ILE A 190 -16.53 -16.78 24.42
N GLU A 191 -15.92 -16.85 25.61
CA GLU A 191 -16.60 -17.16 26.87
C GLU A 191 -17.74 -16.19 27.19
N ILE A 192 -17.58 -14.89 26.89
CA ILE A 192 -18.65 -13.89 27.08
C ILE A 192 -19.83 -14.17 26.17
N PHE A 193 -19.58 -14.54 24.92
CA PHE A 193 -20.65 -14.75 23.95
C PHE A 193 -21.32 -16.10 24.13
N ASP A 194 -20.60 -17.13 24.54
CA ASP A 194 -21.18 -18.42 24.93
C ASP A 194 -22.10 -18.24 26.17
N SER A 195 -21.62 -17.57 27.23
CA SER A 195 -22.39 -17.40 28.49
C SER A 195 -23.60 -16.48 28.41
N ARG A 196 -23.63 -15.52 27.46
CA ARG A 196 -24.76 -14.58 27.31
C ARG A 196 -25.91 -15.14 26.47
N GLU A 197 -25.65 -16.14 25.64
CA GLU A 197 -26.69 -16.75 24.80
C GLU A 197 -27.47 -17.85 25.54
N GLU A 198 -26.92 -18.47 26.60
CA GLU A 198 -27.65 -19.44 27.46
C GLU A 198 -28.78 -18.79 28.29
N VAL A 199 -28.83 -17.45 28.37
CA VAL A 199 -29.85 -16.71 29.15
C VAL A 199 -31.06 -16.33 28.29
N GLN A 200 -31.06 -16.65 26.99
CA GLN A 200 -32.13 -16.31 26.04
C GLN A 200 -32.96 -17.49 25.53
N GLU A 201 -32.78 -18.71 26.06
CA GLU A 201 -33.71 -19.84 25.92
C GLU A 201 -34.68 -19.91 27.10
#